data_AF-A0A6B2G5Q7-F1
#
_entry.id   AF-A0A6B2G5Q7-F1
#
_cell.length_a   1.000
_cell.length_b   1.000
_cell.length_c   1.000
_cell.angle_alpha   90.00
_cell.angle_beta   90.00
_cell.angle_gamma   90.00
#
_symmetry.space_group_name_H-M   'P 1'
#
loop_
_entity.id
_entity.type
_entity.pdbx_description
1 polymer ?
#
loop_
_entity_poly.entity_id
_entity_poly.type
_entity_poly.pdbx_seq_one_letter_code
_entity_poly.pdbx_strand_id
1 'polypeptide(L)'
;QRKIVYLHDKDDIAKISKSNENLKKNTVEVKSVLECYVENCFPNSSQRLKAFIVRTILTVILLILIPTLLFGDFLIDFVIILVIIIQCHREYIRVGYMEYRIHKLPLIRSLAYYILFSNFYLLLGEFPITYLSTVIPENVYIFLTVYHNFINFCIFMFGFVLFVLTLKKRYYKIQFALYGWCLLGSFLWGYCARCLFQNMKMGIIWAILPMTLIVMNDTFAYIVGITIG
;
A
#
# COMPACT_ATOMS: atom_id res chain seq x y z
N GLN A 1 -17.14 -29.21 22.34
CA GLN A 1 -16.08 -28.24 21.98
C GLN A 1 -15.71 -28.26 20.49
N ARG A 2 -15.56 -29.41 19.81
CA ARG A 2 -15.25 -29.45 18.35
C ARG A 2 -16.31 -28.76 17.45
N LYS A 3 -17.60 -28.85 17.77
CA LYS A 3 -18.69 -28.23 16.98
C LYS A 3 -18.62 -26.69 16.90
N ILE A 4 -18.04 -26.03 17.90
CA ILE A 4 -17.86 -24.56 17.95
C ILE A 4 -16.69 -24.12 17.06
N VAL A 5 -15.65 -24.96 16.94
CA VAL A 5 -14.50 -24.70 16.07
C VAL A 5 -14.89 -24.78 14.59
N TYR A 6 -15.70 -25.77 14.20
CA TYR A 6 -16.20 -25.89 12.82
C TYR A 6 -17.21 -24.79 12.43
N LEU A 7 -17.97 -24.26 13.38
CA LEU A 7 -18.84 -23.10 13.15
C LEU A 7 -18.01 -21.82 12.98
N HIS A 8 -16.97 -21.63 13.80
CA HIS A 8 -16.02 -20.51 13.66
C HIS A 8 -15.29 -20.54 12.31
N ASP A 9 -14.90 -21.72 11.82
CA ASP A 9 -14.21 -21.90 10.53
C ASP A 9 -15.15 -21.67 9.33
N LYS A 10 -16.41 -22.13 9.39
CA LYS A 10 -17.43 -21.79 8.37
C LYS A 10 -17.79 -20.31 8.36
N ASP A 11 -17.89 -19.69 9.54
CA ASP A 11 -18.14 -18.26 9.68
C ASP A 11 -16.94 -17.44 9.16
N ASP A 12 -15.71 -17.94 9.32
CA ASP A 12 -14.51 -17.30 8.81
C ASP A 12 -14.36 -17.50 7.29
N ILE A 13 -14.73 -18.65 6.73
CA ILE A 13 -14.82 -18.86 5.27
C ILE A 13 -15.91 -17.97 4.64
N ALA A 14 -17.06 -17.81 5.31
CA ALA A 14 -18.12 -16.91 4.87
C ALA A 14 -17.76 -15.42 5.03
N LYS A 15 -16.86 -15.08 5.97
CA LYS A 15 -16.28 -13.73 6.09
C LYS A 15 -15.21 -13.48 5.03
N ILE A 16 -14.35 -14.45 4.73
CA ILE A 16 -13.36 -14.36 3.65
C ILE A 16 -14.06 -14.22 2.30
N SER A 17 -15.16 -14.94 2.05
CA SER A 17 -15.94 -14.77 0.81
C SER A 17 -16.61 -13.40 0.74
N LYS A 18 -17.19 -12.90 1.84
CA LYS A 18 -17.72 -11.52 1.93
C LYS A 18 -16.64 -10.45 1.85
N SER A 19 -15.44 -10.70 2.37
CA SER A 19 -14.28 -9.81 2.29
C SER A 19 -13.79 -9.72 0.86
N ASN A 20 -13.67 -10.85 0.17
CA ASN A 20 -13.36 -10.91 -1.26
C ASN A 20 -14.44 -10.23 -2.13
N GLU A 21 -15.73 -10.39 -1.81
CA GLU A 21 -16.81 -9.65 -2.47
C GLU A 21 -16.73 -8.14 -2.22
N ASN A 22 -16.40 -7.71 -1.01
CA ASN A 22 -16.22 -6.29 -0.66
C ASN A 22 -14.93 -5.69 -1.23
N LEU A 23 -13.87 -6.50 -1.38
CA LEU A 23 -12.62 -6.11 -2.02
C LEU A 23 -12.82 -5.98 -3.53
N LYS A 24 -13.57 -6.91 -4.14
CA LYS A 24 -14.14 -6.71 -5.48
C LYS A 24 -14.99 -5.44 -5.53
N LYS A 25 -15.84 -5.18 -4.54
CA LYS A 25 -16.70 -3.99 -4.48
C LYS A 25 -15.92 -2.69 -4.37
N ASN A 26 -14.82 -2.65 -3.61
CA ASN A 26 -13.97 -1.47 -3.46
C ASN A 26 -13.04 -1.27 -4.67
N THR A 27 -12.53 -2.34 -5.28
CA THR A 27 -11.84 -2.26 -6.57
C THR A 27 -12.80 -1.78 -7.65
N VAL A 28 -14.05 -2.26 -7.64
CA VAL A 28 -15.15 -1.74 -8.45
C VAL A 28 -15.49 -0.31 -8.06
N GLU A 29 -15.37 0.10 -6.79
CA GLU A 29 -15.66 1.46 -6.33
C GLU A 29 -14.62 2.46 -6.84
N VAL A 30 -13.32 2.16 -6.74
CA VAL A 30 -12.24 2.99 -7.31
C VAL A 30 -12.36 3.08 -8.83
N LYS A 31 -12.64 1.93 -9.48
CA LYS A 31 -12.93 1.90 -10.90
C LYS A 31 -14.18 2.72 -11.22
N SER A 32 -15.20 2.67 -10.36
CA SER A 32 -16.44 3.44 -10.49
C SER A 32 -16.28 4.92 -10.21
N VAL A 33 -15.32 5.36 -9.40
CA VAL A 33 -15.04 6.80 -9.21
C VAL A 33 -14.44 7.37 -10.47
N LEU A 34 -13.47 6.67 -11.08
CA LEU A 34 -12.90 7.09 -12.35
C LEU A 34 -13.91 6.94 -13.50
N GLU A 35 -14.70 5.86 -13.53
CA GLU A 35 -15.78 5.67 -14.49
C GLU A 35 -16.90 6.70 -14.29
N CYS A 36 -17.24 7.10 -13.07
CA CYS A 36 -18.22 8.15 -12.75
C CYS A 36 -17.68 9.53 -13.12
N TYR A 37 -16.39 9.80 -12.91
CA TYR A 37 -15.74 11.01 -13.40
C TYR A 37 -15.79 11.07 -14.93
N VAL A 38 -15.42 9.97 -15.60
CA VAL A 38 -15.47 9.85 -17.06
C VAL A 38 -16.91 9.91 -17.58
N GLU A 39 -17.89 9.38 -16.86
CA GLU A 39 -19.31 9.39 -17.21
C GLU A 39 -19.95 10.76 -17.03
N ASN A 40 -19.54 11.51 -16.00
CA ASN A 40 -19.92 12.92 -15.83
C ASN A 40 -19.31 13.81 -16.93
N CYS A 41 -18.10 13.50 -17.41
CA CYS A 41 -17.47 14.22 -18.52
C CYS A 41 -18.00 13.79 -19.90
N PHE A 42 -18.38 12.53 -20.09
CA PHE A 42 -18.83 11.95 -21.36
C PHE A 42 -20.11 11.09 -21.20
N PRO A 43 -21.28 11.72 -20.98
CA PRO A 43 -22.51 11.02 -20.65
C PRO A 43 -23.04 10.12 -21.76
N ASN A 44 -22.84 10.48 -23.04
CA ASN A 44 -23.35 9.73 -24.21
C ASN A 44 -22.38 8.69 -24.79
N SER A 45 -21.29 8.36 -24.10
CA SER A 45 -20.25 7.45 -24.60
C SER A 45 -20.56 5.97 -24.28
N SER A 46 -20.20 5.07 -25.20
CA SER A 46 -20.41 3.62 -25.00
C SER A 46 -19.55 3.07 -23.86
N GLN A 47 -20.01 2.00 -23.18
CA GLN A 47 -19.29 1.39 -22.06
C GLN A 47 -17.88 0.91 -22.43
N ARG A 48 -17.68 0.51 -23.70
CA ARG A 48 -16.37 0.15 -24.26
C ARG A 48 -15.44 1.36 -24.37
N LEU A 49 -15.95 2.52 -24.77
CA LEU A 49 -15.19 3.77 -24.83
C LEU A 49 -14.83 4.27 -23.43
N LYS A 50 -15.72 4.18 -22.45
CA LYS A 50 -15.42 4.52 -21.04
C LYS A 50 -14.28 3.66 -20.49
N ALA A 51 -14.32 2.35 -20.71
CA ALA A 51 -13.25 1.43 -20.32
C ALA A 51 -11.92 1.71 -21.04
N PHE A 52 -11.98 2.12 -22.31
CA PHE A 52 -10.79 2.56 -23.06
C PHE A 52 -10.21 3.84 -22.48
N ILE A 53 -11.02 4.87 -22.22
CA ILE A 53 -10.61 6.16 -21.63
C ILE A 53 -9.97 5.96 -20.25
N VAL A 54 -10.58 5.16 -19.39
CA VAL A 54 -10.03 4.81 -18.06
C VAL A 54 -8.63 4.20 -18.20
N ARG A 55 -8.45 3.28 -19.16
CA ARG A 55 -7.13 2.68 -19.42
C ARG A 55 -6.15 3.70 -20.01
N THR A 56 -6.57 4.57 -20.91
CA THR A 56 -5.72 5.63 -21.47
C THR A 56 -5.27 6.63 -20.40
N ILE A 57 -6.14 6.98 -19.45
CA ILE A 57 -5.76 7.84 -18.32
C ILE A 57 -4.70 7.13 -17.45
N LEU A 58 -4.90 5.85 -17.15
CA LEU A 58 -3.94 5.08 -16.37
C LEU A 58 -2.59 4.93 -17.10
N THR A 59 -2.59 4.66 -18.40
CA THR A 59 -1.36 4.57 -19.18
C THR A 59 -0.65 5.91 -19.31
N VAL A 60 -1.38 7.03 -19.43
CA VAL A 60 -0.79 8.38 -19.43
C VAL A 60 -0.16 8.72 -18.07
N ILE A 61 -0.83 8.40 -16.96
CA ILE A 61 -0.26 8.58 -15.61
C ILE A 61 1.06 7.79 -15.48
N LEU A 62 1.05 6.54 -15.95
CA LEU A 62 2.21 5.65 -15.85
C LEU A 62 3.33 6.05 -16.83
N LEU A 63 2.98 6.62 -17.99
CA LEU A 63 3.90 7.21 -18.97
C LEU A 63 4.58 8.48 -18.44
N ILE A 64 3.94 9.25 -17.56
CA ILE A 64 4.54 10.41 -16.88
C ILE A 64 5.43 9.96 -15.72
N LEU A 65 5.03 8.91 -15.00
CA LEU A 65 5.77 8.39 -13.84
C LEU A 65 7.16 7.84 -14.22
N ILE A 66 7.27 7.13 -15.36
CA ILE A 66 8.54 6.53 -15.82
C ILE A 66 9.65 7.57 -16.10
N PRO A 67 9.43 8.63 -16.92
CA PRO A 67 10.43 9.67 -17.13
C PRO A 67 10.71 10.47 -15.86
N THR A 68 9.74 10.64 -14.96
CA THR A 68 9.98 11.27 -13.66
C THR A 68 10.98 10.45 -12.82
N LEU A 69 10.86 9.12 -12.80
CA LEU A 69 11.85 8.23 -12.17
C LEU A 69 13.21 8.17 -12.89
N LEU A 70 13.27 8.60 -14.16
CA LEU A 70 14.49 8.58 -14.96
C LEU A 70 15.32 9.85 -14.78
N PHE A 71 14.65 11.00 -14.71
CA PHE A 71 15.27 12.32 -14.62
C PHE A 71 15.19 12.93 -13.21
N GLY A 72 14.47 12.29 -12.29
CA GLY A 72 14.32 12.72 -10.91
C GLY A 72 15.60 12.49 -10.10
N ASP A 73 15.89 13.44 -9.21
CA ASP A 73 16.85 13.19 -8.14
C ASP A 73 16.27 12.18 -7.13
N PHE A 74 17.15 11.46 -6.45
CA PHE A 74 16.80 10.44 -5.45
C PHE A 74 15.71 10.91 -4.44
N LEU A 75 15.74 12.19 -4.03
CA LEU A 75 14.73 12.74 -3.11
C LEU A 75 13.33 12.85 -3.72
N ILE A 76 13.23 13.22 -5.00
CA ILE A 76 11.96 13.35 -5.70
C ILE A 76 11.31 11.97 -5.79
N ASP A 77 12.08 10.96 -6.21
CA ASP A 77 11.62 9.58 -6.29
C ASP A 77 11.21 9.04 -4.92
N PHE A 78 11.98 9.36 -3.87
CA PHE A 78 11.66 8.99 -2.51
C PHE A 78 10.31 9.53 -2.06
N VAL A 79 10.03 10.82 -2.31
CA VAL A 79 8.75 11.46 -1.96
C VAL A 79 7.60 10.86 -2.77
N ILE A 80 7.78 10.63 -4.06
CA ILE A 80 6.75 10.02 -4.93
C ILE A 80 6.38 8.63 -4.42
N ILE A 81 7.37 7.77 -4.15
CA ILE A 81 7.13 6.41 -3.66
C ILE A 81 6.47 6.44 -2.27
N LEU A 82 6.87 7.36 -1.40
CA LEU A 82 6.25 7.57 -0.09
C LEU A 82 4.77 7.95 -0.23
N VAL A 83 4.42 8.87 -1.14
CA VAL A 83 3.03 9.26 -1.40
C VAL A 83 2.23 8.07 -1.92
N ILE A 84 2.76 7.31 -2.89
CA ILE A 84 2.10 6.11 -3.43
C ILE A 84 1.82 5.11 -2.29
N ILE A 85 2.81 4.83 -1.44
CA ILE A 85 2.67 3.91 -0.31
C ILE A 85 1.59 4.38 0.68
N ILE A 86 1.56 5.67 1.03
CA ILE A 86 0.53 6.21 1.93
C ILE A 86 -0.88 6.06 1.32
N GLN A 87 -1.03 6.34 0.03
CA GLN A 87 -2.31 6.22 -0.67
C GLN A 87 -2.75 4.76 -0.75
N CYS A 88 -1.84 3.84 -1.10
CA CYS A 88 -2.09 2.40 -1.10
C CYS A 88 -2.47 1.91 0.30
N HIS A 89 -1.74 2.31 1.35
CA HIS A 89 -2.04 1.90 2.72
C HIS A 89 -3.40 2.42 3.19
N ARG A 90 -3.77 3.64 2.80
CA ARG A 90 -5.09 4.20 3.14
C ARG A 90 -6.22 3.34 2.59
N GLU A 91 -6.14 2.95 1.31
CA GLU A 91 -7.15 2.08 0.71
C GLU A 91 -7.08 0.65 1.28
N TYR A 92 -5.88 0.14 1.54
CA TYR A 92 -5.68 -1.17 2.15
C TYR A 92 -6.29 -1.26 3.57
N ILE A 93 -6.04 -0.26 4.42
CA ILE A 93 -6.68 -0.14 5.74
C ILE A 93 -8.19 -0.06 5.55
N ARG A 94 -8.68 0.77 4.64
CA ARG A 94 -10.14 0.91 4.40
C ARG A 94 -10.77 -0.45 4.09
N VAL A 95 -10.13 -1.27 3.24
CA VAL A 95 -10.58 -2.63 2.93
C VAL A 95 -10.60 -3.50 4.19
N GLY A 96 -9.51 -3.54 4.96
CA GLY A 96 -9.45 -4.31 6.20
C GLY A 96 -10.56 -3.92 7.19
N TYR A 97 -10.87 -2.62 7.31
CA TYR A 97 -11.92 -2.13 8.21
C TYR A 97 -13.34 -2.42 7.72
N MET A 98 -13.56 -2.51 6.41
CA MET A 98 -14.86 -2.87 5.85
C MET A 98 -15.27 -4.28 6.26
N GLU A 99 -14.31 -5.19 6.46
CA GLU A 99 -14.57 -6.53 6.98
C GLU A 99 -14.95 -6.52 8.48
N TYR A 100 -14.39 -5.60 9.27
CA TYR A 100 -14.60 -5.51 10.73
C TYR A 100 -15.54 -4.37 11.15
N ARG A 101 -16.35 -3.86 10.22
CA ARG A 101 -17.18 -2.63 10.31
C ARG A 101 -18.20 -2.60 11.45
N ILE A 102 -18.35 -3.70 12.19
CA ILE A 102 -19.30 -3.89 13.28
C ILE A 102 -18.89 -3.08 14.53
N HIS A 103 -17.61 -2.67 14.64
CA HIS A 103 -17.09 -2.05 15.86
C HIS A 103 -16.40 -0.70 15.58
N LYS A 104 -17.04 0.41 15.98
CA LYS A 104 -16.51 1.78 15.84
C LYS A 104 -15.28 2.01 16.76
N LEU A 105 -14.09 1.58 16.34
CA LEU A 105 -12.84 1.87 17.04
C LEU A 105 -11.93 2.80 16.20
N PRO A 106 -11.93 4.11 16.46
CA PRO A 106 -11.12 5.06 15.69
C PRO A 106 -9.61 4.97 16.00
N LEU A 107 -9.22 4.53 17.20
CA LEU A 107 -7.83 4.47 17.66
C LEU A 107 -6.96 3.44 16.91
N ILE A 108 -7.58 2.40 16.33
CA ILE A 108 -6.83 1.41 15.55
C ILE A 108 -6.34 2.05 14.24
N ARG A 109 -7.00 3.11 13.76
CA ARG A 109 -6.63 3.76 12.49
C ARG A 109 -5.33 4.54 12.65
N SER A 110 -5.21 5.31 13.74
CA SER A 110 -3.97 5.99 14.09
C SER A 110 -2.83 4.98 14.31
N LEU A 111 -3.13 3.84 14.94
CA LEU A 111 -2.17 2.77 15.13
C LEU A 111 -1.69 2.15 13.80
N ALA A 112 -2.59 1.99 12.83
CA ALA A 112 -2.22 1.46 11.52
C ALA A 112 -1.25 2.37 10.74
N TYR A 113 -1.41 3.70 10.86
CA TYR A 113 -0.44 4.66 10.31
C TYR A 113 0.88 4.69 11.10
N TYR A 114 0.82 4.48 12.42
CA TYR A 114 2.03 4.32 13.23
C TYR A 114 2.85 3.11 12.79
N ILE A 115 2.20 1.95 12.59
CA ILE A 115 2.85 0.72 12.13
C ILE A 115 3.45 0.90 10.72
N LEU A 116 2.76 1.65 9.84
CA LEU A 116 3.31 2.03 8.55
C LEU A 116 4.62 2.80 8.72
N PHE A 117 4.58 3.87 9.52
CA PHE A 117 5.76 4.72 9.74
C PHE A 117 6.91 3.93 10.35
N SER A 118 6.63 3.07 11.33
CA SER A 118 7.64 2.21 11.96
C SER A 118 8.31 1.26 10.95
N ASN A 119 7.52 0.56 10.12
CA ASN A 119 8.08 -0.35 9.12
C ASN A 119 8.80 0.38 7.99
N PHE A 120 8.29 1.55 7.61
CA PHE A 120 8.92 2.39 6.60
C PHE A 120 10.27 2.92 7.09
N TYR A 121 10.36 3.38 8.34
CA TYR A 121 11.64 3.79 8.91
C TYR A 121 12.61 2.60 9.02
N LEU A 122 12.14 1.41 9.42
CA LEU A 122 12.96 0.19 9.49
C LEU A 122 13.53 -0.25 8.13
N LEU A 123 12.69 -0.29 7.09
CA LEU A 123 13.08 -0.84 5.79
C LEU A 123 13.71 0.20 4.88
N LEU A 124 13.33 1.46 5.03
CA LEU A 124 13.67 2.53 4.11
C LEU A 124 14.50 3.65 4.74
N GLY A 125 14.64 3.73 6.06
CA GLY A 125 15.28 4.84 6.75
C GLY A 125 16.75 5.06 6.36
N GLU A 126 17.47 4.00 6.02
CA GLU A 126 18.89 4.09 5.61
C GLU A 126 19.09 4.96 4.35
N PHE A 127 18.16 4.90 3.40
CA PHE A 127 18.29 5.59 2.12
C PHE A 127 18.26 7.14 2.23
N PRO A 128 17.23 7.76 2.84
CA PRO A 128 17.18 9.21 3.01
C PRO A 128 18.22 9.71 4.02
N ILE A 129 18.58 8.93 5.06
CA ILE A 129 19.62 9.34 6.02
C ILE A 129 20.96 9.55 5.30
N THR A 130 21.30 8.66 4.36
CA THR A 130 22.53 8.79 3.56
C THR A 130 22.51 10.05 2.68
N TYR A 131 21.38 10.35 2.03
CA TYR A 131 21.26 11.53 1.18
C TYR A 131 21.26 12.84 1.98
N LEU A 132 20.63 12.85 3.16
CA LEU A 132 20.53 14.00 4.03
C LEU A 132 21.85 14.34 4.77
N SER A 133 22.89 13.52 4.64
CA SER A 133 24.23 13.80 5.20
C SER A 133 24.80 15.15 4.73
N THR A 134 24.43 15.61 3.53
CA THR A 134 24.85 16.91 2.98
C THR A 134 24.14 18.10 3.64
N VAL A 135 22.97 17.89 4.25
CA VAL A 135 22.10 18.96 4.77
C VAL A 135 22.07 18.98 6.31
N ILE A 136 22.26 17.83 6.95
CA ILE A 136 22.16 17.64 8.40
C ILE A 136 23.56 17.67 9.03
N PRO A 137 23.75 18.26 10.23
CA PRO A 137 25.02 18.21 10.95
C PRO A 137 25.50 16.76 11.19
N GLU A 138 26.80 16.53 11.00
CA GLU A 138 27.43 15.20 11.07
C GLU A 138 27.09 14.43 12.35
N ASN A 139 27.03 15.11 13.49
CA ASN A 139 26.70 14.50 14.79
C ASN A 139 25.32 13.81 14.78
N VAL A 140 24.33 14.42 14.13
CA VAL A 140 22.95 13.89 14.08
C VAL A 140 22.86 12.78 13.04
N TYR A 141 23.55 12.92 11.90
CA TYR A 141 23.63 11.89 10.88
C TYR A 141 24.27 10.60 11.39
N ILE A 142 25.41 10.71 12.08
CA ILE A 142 26.13 9.56 12.65
C ILE A 142 25.25 8.88 13.69
N PHE A 143 24.59 9.65 14.56
CA PHE A 143 23.66 9.10 15.54
C PHE A 143 22.51 8.31 14.88
N LEU A 144 21.85 8.89 13.87
CA LEU A 144 20.75 8.22 13.17
C LEU A 144 21.18 6.95 12.44
N THR A 145 22.39 6.93 11.88
CA THR A 145 22.91 5.78 11.13
C THR A 145 23.40 4.67 12.05
N VAL A 146 24.20 5.01 13.07
CA VAL A 146 24.78 4.03 14.00
C VAL A 146 23.71 3.39 14.87
N TYR A 147 22.75 4.18 15.35
CA TYR A 147 21.69 3.69 16.24
C TYR A 147 20.41 3.31 15.50
N HIS A 148 20.43 3.20 14.17
CA HIS A 148 19.23 2.94 13.37
C HIS A 148 18.41 1.74 13.87
N ASN A 149 19.07 0.59 14.09
CA ASN A 149 18.43 -0.63 14.58
C ASN A 149 17.86 -0.48 16.00
N PHE A 150 18.56 0.26 16.87
CA PHE A 150 18.11 0.50 18.22
C PHE A 150 16.87 1.42 18.25
N ILE A 151 16.89 2.49 17.47
CA ILE A 151 15.74 3.40 17.32
C ILE A 151 14.54 2.63 16.75
N ASN A 152 14.75 1.81 15.74
CA ASN A 152 13.71 0.93 15.19
C ASN A 152 13.12 -0.01 16.25
N PHE A 153 13.96 -0.62 17.07
CA PHE A 153 13.51 -1.46 18.18
C PHE A 153 12.64 -0.69 19.17
N CYS A 154 13.05 0.53 19.57
CA CYS A 154 12.27 1.38 20.47
C CYS A 154 10.91 1.79 19.87
N ILE A 155 10.88 2.20 18.60
CA ILE A 155 9.64 2.56 17.88
C ILE A 155 8.72 1.32 17.81
N PHE A 156 9.26 0.17 17.43
CA PHE A 156 8.46 -1.06 17.34
C PHE A 156 7.85 -1.46 18.70
N MET A 157 8.66 -1.41 19.78
CA MET A 157 8.19 -1.71 21.13
C MET A 157 7.13 -0.70 21.61
N PHE A 158 7.31 0.59 21.32
CA PHE A 158 6.31 1.61 21.64
C PHE A 158 4.99 1.36 20.90
N GLY A 159 5.05 1.03 19.61
CA GLY A 159 3.87 0.63 18.83
C GLY A 159 3.14 -0.56 19.41
N PHE A 160 3.88 -1.58 19.86
CA PHE A 160 3.31 -2.74 20.52
C PHE A 160 2.64 -2.38 21.85
N VAL A 161 3.27 -1.54 22.68
CA VAL A 161 2.65 -1.07 23.93
C VAL A 161 1.39 -0.25 23.64
N LEU A 162 1.41 0.66 22.66
CA LEU A 162 0.23 1.42 22.24
C LEU A 162 -0.90 0.52 21.74
N PHE A 163 -0.56 -0.54 20.98
CA PHE A 163 -1.51 -1.57 20.60
C PHE A 163 -2.12 -2.19 21.84
N VAL A 164 -1.29 -2.63 22.80
CA VAL A 164 -1.72 -3.27 24.05
C VAL A 164 -2.69 -2.39 24.85
N LEU A 165 -2.40 -1.09 24.96
CA LEU A 165 -3.25 -0.13 25.65
C LEU A 165 -4.60 0.11 24.93
N THR A 166 -4.65 -0.12 23.62
CA THR A 166 -5.87 0.04 22.81
C THR A 166 -6.81 -1.18 22.90
N LEU A 167 -6.38 -2.29 23.53
CA LEU A 167 -7.21 -3.50 23.62
C LEU A 167 -8.52 -3.25 24.38
N LYS A 168 -9.65 -3.60 23.76
CA LYS A 168 -10.98 -3.54 24.40
C LYS A 168 -11.50 -4.93 24.70
N LYS A 169 -12.01 -5.12 25.93
CA LYS A 169 -12.69 -6.36 26.36
C LYS A 169 -13.81 -6.72 25.37
N ARG A 170 -13.93 -8.03 25.06
CA ARG A 170 -14.80 -8.66 24.03
C ARG A 170 -14.30 -8.64 22.58
N TYR A 171 -13.31 -7.83 22.20
CA TYR A 171 -12.88 -7.70 20.80
C TYR A 171 -11.43 -8.11 20.53
N TYR A 172 -10.79 -8.81 21.46
CA TYR A 172 -9.35 -9.13 21.39
C TYR A 172 -8.94 -9.85 20.11
N LYS A 173 -9.68 -10.89 19.70
CA LYS A 173 -9.36 -11.65 18.48
C LYS A 173 -9.40 -10.78 17.22
N ILE A 174 -10.42 -9.94 17.10
CA ILE A 174 -10.63 -9.06 15.95
C ILE A 174 -9.56 -7.97 15.92
N GLN A 175 -9.27 -7.34 17.06
CA GLN A 175 -8.23 -6.31 17.15
C GLN A 175 -6.84 -6.87 16.84
N PHE A 176 -6.55 -8.09 17.29
CA PHE A 176 -5.30 -8.77 17.00
C PHE A 176 -5.18 -9.16 15.52
N ALA A 177 -6.26 -9.67 14.91
CA ALA A 177 -6.30 -9.95 13.47
C ALA A 177 -6.08 -8.68 12.64
N LEU A 178 -6.74 -7.57 13.01
CA LEU A 178 -6.60 -6.29 12.32
C LEU A 178 -5.20 -5.68 12.50
N TYR A 179 -4.59 -5.85 13.68
CA TYR A 179 -3.20 -5.49 13.92
C TYR A 179 -2.24 -6.30 13.04
N GLY A 180 -2.43 -7.62 12.96
CA GLY A 180 -1.67 -8.50 12.06
C GLY A 180 -1.83 -8.14 10.59
N TRP A 181 -3.06 -7.80 10.16
CA TRP A 181 -3.35 -7.31 8.82
C TRP A 181 -2.57 -6.03 8.51
N CYS A 182 -2.63 -5.04 9.40
CA CYS A 182 -1.89 -3.78 9.22
C CYS A 182 -0.37 -4.00 9.22
N LEU A 183 0.14 -4.88 10.08
CA LEU A 183 1.55 -5.21 10.18
C LEU A 183 2.06 -5.90 8.91
N LEU A 184 1.34 -6.91 8.43
CA LEU A 184 1.68 -7.67 7.22
C LEU A 184 1.67 -6.78 5.98
N GLY A 185 0.61 -5.98 5.81
CA GLY A 185 0.56 -5.01 4.73
C GLY A 185 1.76 -4.05 4.80
N SER A 186 1.96 -3.42 5.96
CA SER A 186 3.04 -2.43 6.19
C SER A 186 4.41 -2.96 5.82
N PHE A 187 4.66 -4.21 6.18
CA PHE A 187 5.89 -4.87 5.83
C PHE A 187 5.98 -5.18 4.33
N LEU A 188 4.90 -5.66 3.70
CA LEU A 188 4.90 -6.05 2.28
C LEU A 188 5.26 -4.89 1.35
N TRP A 189 4.53 -3.78 1.38
CA TRP A 189 4.87 -2.66 0.48
C TRP A 189 6.17 -1.97 0.90
N GLY A 190 6.53 -1.97 2.18
CA GLY A 190 7.82 -1.46 2.64
C GLY A 190 8.99 -2.27 2.06
N TYR A 191 8.84 -3.59 1.99
CA TYR A 191 9.84 -4.47 1.40
C TYR A 191 9.91 -4.30 -0.13
N CYS A 192 8.75 -4.24 -0.81
CA CYS A 192 8.70 -3.93 -2.24
C CYS A 192 9.38 -2.59 -2.55
N ALA A 193 9.16 -1.57 -1.72
CA ALA A 193 9.82 -0.27 -1.86
C ALA A 193 11.34 -0.38 -1.65
N ARG A 194 11.80 -1.10 -0.63
CA ARG A 194 13.24 -1.34 -0.40
C ARG A 194 13.90 -2.00 -1.61
N CYS A 195 13.25 -3.01 -2.20
CA CYS A 195 13.73 -3.64 -3.43
C CYS A 195 13.82 -2.64 -4.60
N LEU A 196 12.81 -1.78 -4.77
CA LEU A 196 12.81 -0.76 -5.81
C LEU A 196 14.00 0.21 -5.65
N PHE A 197 14.23 0.75 -4.45
CA PHE A 197 15.36 1.66 -4.21
C PHE A 197 16.72 0.97 -4.35
N GLN A 198 16.81 -0.31 -3.95
CA GLN A 198 18.03 -1.07 -4.13
C GLN A 198 18.35 -1.29 -5.62
N ASN A 199 17.34 -1.57 -6.44
CA ASN A 199 17.48 -1.64 -7.89
C ASN A 199 17.90 -0.30 -8.49
N MET A 200 17.28 0.82 -8.07
CA MET A 200 17.64 2.16 -8.54
C MET A 200 19.10 2.51 -8.22
N LYS A 201 19.60 2.13 -7.03
CA LYS A 201 21.01 2.34 -6.66
C LYS A 201 21.99 1.51 -7.50
N MET A 202 21.63 0.28 -7.89
CA MET A 202 22.47 -0.57 -8.73
C MET A 202 22.42 -0.16 -10.22
N GLY A 203 21.33 0.45 -10.65
CA GLY A 203 21.20 1.04 -11.98
C GLY A 203 19.74 1.24 -12.38
N ILE A 204 19.45 2.35 -13.05
CA ILE A 204 18.08 2.76 -13.39
C ILE A 204 17.40 1.73 -14.31
N ILE A 205 18.16 1.03 -15.17
CA ILE A 205 17.62 -0.02 -16.05
C ILE A 205 16.89 -1.13 -15.27
N TRP A 206 17.38 -1.47 -14.07
CA TRP A 206 16.78 -2.49 -13.21
C TRP A 206 15.46 -2.05 -12.59
N ALA A 207 15.20 -0.75 -12.54
CA ALA A 207 13.91 -0.19 -12.11
C ALA A 207 12.94 -0.04 -13.29
N ILE A 208 13.41 0.38 -14.47
CA ILE A 208 12.56 0.57 -15.65
C ILE A 208 12.00 -0.76 -16.15
N LEU A 209 12.86 -1.78 -16.26
CA LEU A 209 12.51 -3.07 -16.86
C LEU A 209 11.26 -3.72 -16.23
N PRO A 210 11.14 -3.87 -14.90
CA PRO A 210 9.91 -4.41 -14.31
C PRO A 210 8.70 -3.49 -14.52
N MET A 211 8.89 -2.17 -14.51
CA MET A 211 7.78 -1.21 -14.70
C MET A 211 7.22 -1.26 -16.13
N THR A 212 8.09 -1.29 -17.14
CA THR A 212 7.65 -1.37 -18.55
C THR A 212 7.02 -2.72 -18.85
N LEU A 213 7.53 -3.81 -18.29
CA LEU A 213 6.93 -5.15 -18.42
C LEU A 213 5.50 -5.17 -17.88
N ILE A 214 5.23 -4.53 -16.74
CA ILE A 214 3.86 -4.45 -16.18
C ILE A 214 2.92 -3.71 -17.14
N VAL A 215 3.34 -2.58 -17.70
CA VAL A 215 2.53 -1.78 -18.64
C VAL A 215 2.26 -2.56 -19.92
N MET A 216 3.29 -3.18 -20.49
CA MET A 216 3.17 -3.98 -21.70
C MET A 216 2.24 -5.16 -21.45
N ASN A 217 2.38 -5.85 -20.33
CA ASN A 217 1.52 -6.97 -19.96
C ASN A 217 0.04 -6.55 -19.83
N ASP A 218 -0.25 -5.44 -19.16
CA ASP A 218 -1.63 -4.95 -19.02
C ASP A 218 -2.23 -4.51 -20.36
N THR A 219 -1.42 -3.88 -21.21
CA THR A 219 -1.84 -3.47 -22.57
C THR A 219 -2.07 -4.67 -23.49
N PHE A 220 -1.19 -5.68 -23.47
CA PHE A 220 -1.37 -6.89 -24.26
C PHE A 220 -2.57 -7.71 -23.79
N ALA A 221 -2.77 -7.86 -22.48
CA ALA A 221 -3.94 -8.54 -21.93
C ALA A 221 -5.25 -7.87 -22.38
N TYR A 222 -5.27 -6.54 -22.49
CA TYR A 222 -6.42 -5.83 -23.04
C TYR A 222 -6.65 -6.10 -24.52
N ILE A 223 -5.60 -5.98 -25.34
CA ILE A 223 -5.69 -6.17 -26.80
C ILE A 223 -6.14 -7.60 -27.09
N VAL A 224 -5.48 -8.58 -26.48
CA VAL A 224 -5.80 -10.01 -26.62
C VAL A 224 -7.20 -10.31 -26.09
N GLY A 225 -7.61 -9.71 -24.96
CA GLY A 225 -8.96 -9.85 -24.44
C GLY A 225 -10.03 -9.35 -25.41
N ILE A 226 -9.79 -8.23 -26.11
CA ILE A 226 -10.74 -7.74 -27.12
C ILE A 226 -10.74 -8.59 -28.39
N THR A 227 -9.58 -9.06 -28.84
CA THR A 227 -9.48 -9.80 -30.10
C THR A 227 -9.94 -11.25 -29.97
N ILE A 228 -9.83 -11.85 -28.78
CA ILE A 228 -10.15 -13.26 -28.54
C ILE A 228 -11.47 -13.45 -27.75
N GLY A 229 -11.89 -12.51 -26.88
CA GLY A 229 -13.20 -12.56 -26.18
C GLY A 229 -13.19 -12.01 -24.76
#